data_AF-A0A376KXN3-F1
#
_entry.id   AF-A0A376KXN3-F1
#
_cell.length_a   1.000
_cell.length_b   1.000
_cell.length_c   1.000
_cell.angle_alpha   90.00
_cell.angle_beta   90.00
_cell.angle_gamma   90.00
#
_symmetry.space_group_name_H-M   'P 1'
#
loop_
_entity.id
_entity.type
_entity.pdbx_description
1 polymer ?
#
loop_
_entity_poly.entity_id
_entity_poly.type
_entity_poly.pdbx_seq_one_letter_code
_entity_poly.pdbx_strand_id
1 'polypeptide(L)'
;MLANVRQQLQNLNGVVFNDSEWRRFTEQYLDNPSDGILDKTRKIHIDYICDFIFDDERLENIYLIDKKNLMRNKVQIIQQFEQTGSPC
;
A
#
# COMPACT_ATOMS: atom_id res chain seq x y z
N MET A 1 4.54 -10.62 -0.29
CA MET A 1 3.52 -9.84 -1.04
C MET A 1 3.80 -8.34 -1.06
N LEU A 2 4.34 -7.73 0.01
CA LEU A 2 4.59 -6.28 0.08
C LEU A 2 5.43 -5.71 -1.07
N ALA A 3 6.43 -6.45 -1.58
CA ALA A 3 7.23 -6.02 -2.73
C ALA A 3 6.38 -5.79 -4.00
N ASN A 4 5.35 -6.62 -4.24
CA ASN A 4 4.44 -6.43 -5.36
C ASN A 4 3.57 -5.17 -5.16
N VAL A 5 3.07 -4.95 -3.94
CA VAL A 5 2.28 -3.75 -3.61
C VAL A 5 3.10 -2.49 -3.82
N ARG A 6 4.35 -2.46 -3.36
CA ARG A 6 5.29 -1.35 -3.62
C ARG A 6 5.39 -1.02 -5.09
N GLN A 7 5.62 -2.03 -5.93
CA GLN A 7 5.76 -1.84 -7.37
C GLN A 7 4.46 -1.28 -8.00
N GLN A 8 3.29 -1.80 -7.63
CA GLN A 8 2.03 -1.30 -8.17
C GLN A 8 1.72 0.13 -7.72
N LEU A 9 1.98 0.48 -6.45
CA LEU A 9 1.79 1.84 -5.95
C LEU A 9 2.75 2.83 -6.62
N GLN A 10 4.00 2.45 -6.82
CA GLN A 10 4.98 3.26 -7.55
C GLN A 10 4.51 3.52 -9.00
N ASN A 11 4.02 2.48 -9.69
CA ASN A 11 3.52 2.62 -11.06
C ASN A 11 2.25 3.48 -11.15
N LEU A 12 1.33 3.34 -10.18
CA LEU A 12 0.08 4.09 -10.17
C LEU A 12 0.30 5.58 -9.93
N ASN A 13 1.19 5.90 -8.99
CA ASN A 13 1.46 7.27 -8.54
C ASN A 13 2.62 7.94 -9.29
N GLY A 14 3.41 7.19 -10.06
CA GLY A 14 4.59 7.72 -10.74
C GLY A 14 5.72 8.10 -9.80
N VAL A 15 5.76 7.52 -8.60
CA VAL A 15 6.78 7.80 -7.58
C VAL A 15 7.72 6.61 -7.42
N VAL A 16 8.90 6.86 -6.84
CA VAL A 16 9.84 5.81 -6.46
C VAL A 16 10.12 5.97 -4.97
N PHE A 17 9.79 4.95 -4.19
CA PHE A 17 10.15 4.90 -2.77
C PHE A 17 11.57 4.36 -2.63
N ASN A 18 12.33 4.92 -1.70
CA ASN A 18 13.50 4.24 -1.16
C ASN A 18 13.06 3.17 -0.12
N ASP A 19 13.99 2.36 0.39
CA ASP A 19 13.64 1.28 1.31
C ASP A 19 13.18 1.80 2.70
N SER A 20 13.73 2.92 3.19
CA SER A 20 13.34 3.53 4.46
C SER A 20 11.94 4.15 4.40
N GLU A 21 11.65 4.89 3.33
CA GLU A 21 10.35 5.49 3.00
C GLU A 21 9.29 4.41 2.83
N TRP A 22 9.60 3.35 2.08
CA TRP A 22 8.67 2.25 1.90
C TRP A 22 8.34 1.57 3.24
N ARG A 23 9.34 1.37 4.10
CA ARG A 23 9.13 0.82 5.44
C ARG A 23 8.27 1.75 6.30
N ARG A 24 8.58 3.06 6.31
CA ARG A 24 7.80 4.08 7.02
C ARG A 24 6.34 4.10 6.55
N PHE A 25 6.12 4.15 5.24
CA PHE A 25 4.78 4.10 4.64
C PHE A 25 4.02 2.83 5.03
N THR A 26 4.71 1.69 5.03
CA THR A 26 4.11 0.40 5.40
C THR A 26 3.70 0.38 6.87
N GLU A 27 4.61 0.68 7.78
CA GLU A 27 4.37 0.59 9.23
C GLU A 27 3.37 1.65 9.72
N GLN A 28 3.40 2.86 9.14
CA GLN A 28 2.54 3.96 9.59
C GLN A 28 1.15 3.93 8.96
N TYR A 29 1.04 3.53 7.70
CA TYR A 29 -0.20 3.68 6.95
C TYR A 29 -0.72 2.38 6.33
N LEU A 30 0.10 1.58 5.63
CA LEU A 30 -0.44 0.43 4.90
C LEU A 30 -0.80 -0.77 5.81
N ASP A 31 0.06 -1.07 6.77
CA ASP A 31 -0.03 -2.24 7.63
C ASP A 31 0.38 -1.91 9.07
N ASN A 32 -0.31 -0.94 9.66
CA ASN A 32 -0.14 -0.63 11.07
C ASN A 32 -0.65 -1.82 11.90
N PRO A 33 0.16 -2.37 12.83
CA PRO A 33 -0.23 -3.53 13.64
C PRO A 33 -1.45 -3.28 14.54
N SER A 34 -1.80 -2.01 14.78
CA SER A 34 -2.99 -1.64 15.55
C SER A 34 -4.27 -1.61 14.72
N ASP A 35 -4.20 -1.68 13.39
CA ASP A 35 -5.37 -1.54 12.52
C ASP A 35 -6.21 -2.82 12.48
N GLY A 36 -7.49 -2.69 12.80
CA GLY A 36 -8.48 -3.75 12.61
C GLY A 36 -9.02 -3.83 11.19
N ILE A 37 -9.94 -4.77 10.96
CA ILE A 37 -10.66 -4.93 9.68
C ILE A 37 -11.43 -3.65 9.31
N LEU A 38 -12.00 -2.95 10.30
CA LEU A 38 -12.75 -1.70 10.09
C LEU A 38 -11.85 -0.56 9.63
N ASP A 39 -10.65 -0.40 10.20
CA ASP A 39 -9.69 0.63 9.80
C ASP A 39 -9.19 0.39 8.37
N LYS A 40 -8.91 -0.86 8.03
CA LYS A 40 -8.53 -1.24 6.65
C LYS A 40 -9.68 -0.95 5.66
N THR A 41 -10.93 -1.23 6.06
CA THR A 41 -12.12 -0.89 5.24
C THR A 41 -12.24 0.63 5.05
N ARG A 42 -12.05 1.41 6.11
CA ARG A 42 -12.06 2.88 6.05
C ARG A 42 -10.97 3.42 5.14
N LYS A 43 -9.76 2.86 5.18
CA LYS A 43 -8.65 3.25 4.27
C LYS A 43 -9.01 3.03 2.80
N ILE A 44 -9.66 1.93 2.46
CA ILE A 44 -10.06 1.68 1.06
C ILE A 44 -11.22 2.58 0.62
N HIS A 45 -12.22 2.77 1.48
CA HIS A 45 -13.45 3.49 1.08
C HIS A 45 -13.37 5.01 1.24
N ILE A 46 -12.72 5.49 2.30
CA ILE A 46 -12.74 6.90 2.71
C ILE A 46 -11.33 7.48 2.56
N ASP A 47 -10.35 6.93 3.25
CA ASP A 47 -8.99 7.49 3.34
C ASP A 47 -8.05 6.86 2.31
N TYR A 48 -8.46 6.78 1.04
CA TYR A 48 -7.73 6.07 -0.02
C TYR A 48 -6.55 6.85 -0.60
N ILE A 49 -6.29 8.04 -0.06
CA ILE A 49 -5.19 8.93 -0.39
C ILE A 49 -4.37 9.10 0.90
N CYS A 50 -3.06 8.91 0.80
CA CYS A 50 -2.13 9.12 1.90
C CYS A 50 -1.19 10.26 1.55
N ASP A 51 -1.22 11.32 2.35
CA ASP A 51 -0.27 12.42 2.24
C ASP A 51 1.06 11.95 2.82
N PHE A 52 2.04 11.64 1.96
CA PHE A 52 3.33 11.12 2.35
C PHE A 52 4.43 12.15 2.16
N ILE A 53 5.15 12.44 3.23
CA ILE A 53 6.35 13.27 3.20
C ILE A 53 7.51 12.33 2.91
N PHE A 54 8.21 12.58 1.80
CA PHE A 54 9.44 11.87 1.45
C PHE A 54 10.65 12.43 2.21
N ASP A 55 11.78 11.73 2.16
CA ASP A 55 12.98 12.14 2.91
C ASP A 55 13.62 13.42 2.35
N ASP A 56 13.29 13.83 1.12
CA ASP A 56 13.64 15.11 0.50
C ASP A 56 12.64 16.24 0.82
N GLU A 57 11.80 16.06 1.84
CA GLU A 57 10.77 17.02 2.31
C GLU A 57 9.65 17.32 1.31
N ARG A 58 9.59 16.63 0.17
CA ARG A 58 8.42 16.77 -0.74
C ARG A 58 7.21 16.07 -0.14
N LEU A 59 6.06 16.73 -0.25
CA LEU A 59 4.76 16.16 0.09
C LEU A 59 4.09 15.67 -1.18
N GLU A 60 3.70 14.41 -1.21
CA GLU A 60 3.02 13.78 -2.34
C GLU A 60 1.81 12.99 -1.87
N ASN A 61 0.77 12.97 -2.71
CA ASN A 61 -0.48 12.29 -2.41
C ASN A 61 -0.44 10.88 -3.00
N ILE A 62 -0.19 9.88 -2.17
CA ILE A 62 -0.11 8.48 -2.58
C ILE A 62 -1.52 7.89 -2.62
N TYR A 63 -2.00 7.59 -3.82
CA TYR A 63 -3.28 6.93 -4.06
C TYR A 63 -3.13 5.41 -3.91
N LEU A 64 -4.01 4.81 -3.12
CA LEU A 64 -4.18 3.35 -3.08
C LEU A 64 -4.99 2.84 -4.26
N ILE A 65 -6.03 3.59 -4.66
CA ILE A 65 -6.95 3.27 -5.75
C ILE A 65 -7.30 4.56 -6.47
N ASP A 66 -7.16 4.58 -7.80
CA ASP A 66 -7.67 5.66 -8.63
C ASP A 66 -9.18 5.46 -8.86
N LYS A 67 -9.99 6.16 -8.06
CA LYS A 67 -11.47 6.13 -8.16
C LYS A 67 -12.01 6.99 -9.31
N LYS A 68 -11.21 7.92 -9.85
CA LYS A 68 -11.62 8.77 -10.97
C LYS A 68 -11.46 8.02 -12.30
N ASN A 69 -10.36 7.29 -12.46
CA ASN A 69 -10.10 6.46 -13.62
C ASN A 69 -9.81 5.01 -13.21
N LEU A 70 -10.87 4.21 -13.13
CA LEU A 70 -10.80 2.82 -12.69
C LEU A 70 -9.85 1.96 -13.53
N MET A 71 -9.69 2.27 -14.82
CA MET A 71 -8.87 1.50 -15.76
C MET A 71 -7.36 1.65 -15.53
N ARG A 72 -6.93 2.65 -14.74
CA ARG A 72 -5.53 2.81 -14.35
C ARG A 72 -5.11 1.86 -13.23
N ASN A 73 -6.06 1.31 -12.50
CA ASN A 73 -5.77 0.36 -11.43
C ASN A 73 -5.33 -0.99 -12.02
N LYS A 74 -4.27 -1.56 -11.47
CA LYS A 74 -3.79 -2.88 -11.88
C LYS A 74 -4.46 -3.96 -11.05
N VAL A 75 -5.16 -4.88 -11.73
CA VAL A 75 -5.72 -6.09 -11.10
C VAL A 75 -4.77 -7.28 -11.29
N GLN A 76 -4.62 -8.09 -10.25
CA GLN A 76 -3.78 -9.30 -10.24
C GLN A 76 -4.53 -10.43 -9.57
N ILE A 77 -4.31 -11.66 -10.04
CA ILE A 77 -4.91 -12.87 -9.49
C ILE A 77 -3.84 -13.60 -8.70
N ILE A 78 -4.17 -14.01 -7.46
CA ILE A 78 -3.33 -14.87 -6.63
C ILE A 78 -4.15 -16.08 -6.19
N GLN A 79 -3.47 -17.19 -5.93
CA GLN A 79 -4.07 -18.37 -5.32
C GLN A 79 -3.65 -18.43 -3.85
N GLN A 80 -4.50 -19.03 -3.00
CA GLN A 80 -4.17 -19.19 -1.58
C GLN A 80 -2.90 -20.04 -1.46
N PHE A 81 -1.91 -19.51 -0.73
CA PHE A 81 -0.70 -20.24 -0.41
C PHE A 81 -0.98 -21.11 0.80
N GLU A 82 -0.60 -22.39 0.72
CA GLU A 82 -0.60 -23.27 1.87
C GLU A 82 0.62 -22.88 2.73
N GLN A 83 0.36 -22.32 3.91
CA GLN A 83 1.43 -22.07 4.87
C GLN A 83 1.74 -23.41 5.53
N THR A 84 2.77 -24.10 5.06
CA THR A 84 3.28 -25.29 5.74
C THR A 84 3.78 -24.83 7.11
N GLY A 85 2.98 -25.05 8.14
CA GLY A 85 3.37 -24.74 9.50
C GLY A 85 4.63 -25.53 9.83
N SER A 86 5.70 -24.85 10.26
CA SER A 86 6.79 -25.52 10.95
C SER A 86 6.19 -26.18 12.19
N PRO A 87 6.27 -27.52 12.34
CA PRO A 87 5.84 -28.17 13.57
C PRO A 87 6.83 -27.83 14.68
N CYS A 88 6.27 -27.33 15.79
CA CYS A 88 6.81 -27.30 17.16
C CYS A 88 7.92 -26.29 17.49
#